data_AF-A0A2H3J5P7-F1
#
_entry.id   AF-A0A2H3J5P7-F1
#
_cell.length_a   1.000
_cell.length_b   1.000
_cell.length_c   1.000
_cell.angle_alpha   90.00
_cell.angle_beta   90.00
_cell.angle_gamma   90.00
#
_symmetry.space_group_name_H-M   'P 1'
#
loop_
_entity.id
_entity.type
_entity.pdbx_description
1 polymer ?
#
loop_
_entity_poly.entity_id
_entity_poly.type
_entity_poly.pdbx_seq_one_letter_code
_entity_poly.pdbx_strand_id
1 'polypeptide(L)'
;MYTLTPSQVESYHRDGFLLLRVGEHKLVDPVKLAKWTEEVKSWPRVKGKWMPYDEINIKGERQLMRTENFVDYHDDFKKLVCGEALAGILGALAGEDMLLFKDKINYKQPRGNGFQAHLDAPAYDHIGRIEHITANFAIDPATIENGCLEVVPGSHKMNVPCIDGGRIDPAWEKAQEWLTVPLEAGDVLIFGSHLAHRSEKNDTDKARASLYATFHGKSDGLDLRQKYYVHRRANFPPDHEREPGKDYSQGFKTYGFAAPFSKIADAAPHTKLEMDISGQSVYIAVGSNVSIPRYSPYLGICKARSGAKIQHLRRLGDGIESKATGSWNLHALLPPGLDFFLLVASLNGIVGGCAQANYAAGNTFQDTLAQYHLSLSEKAVSLDLGLMVSEGVVAEDKSLLASMRRLGHLMDITQGELLAILDYYCDPALPLLSSDQAQILIGLETPAAVQAKGLLLTDTETFNKQNIVTNRIAALHGATSGEQATETVLGWFIAKIAEVLGLGLCISKNWLTREFGVEIQVFLLLGNTPIQEIAKDVALRPTHRSDERAEKI
;
A
#
# COMPACT_ATOMS: atom_id res chain seq x y z
N MET A 1 38.90 -28.23 7.89
CA MET A 1 37.83 -27.43 8.50
C MET A 1 38.17 -25.97 8.25
N TYR A 2 37.24 -25.16 7.75
CA TYR A 2 37.53 -23.73 7.51
C TYR A 2 37.58 -22.98 8.84
N THR A 3 38.54 -22.07 8.99
CA THR A 3 38.73 -21.28 10.20
C THR A 3 38.85 -19.82 9.80
N LEU A 4 38.19 -18.93 10.56
CA LEU A 4 38.28 -17.50 10.33
C LEU A 4 39.68 -16.99 10.62
N THR A 5 40.15 -16.07 9.78
CA THR A 5 41.35 -15.29 10.08
C THR A 5 41.04 -14.22 11.13
N PRO A 6 42.04 -13.74 11.89
CA PRO A 6 41.84 -12.62 12.83
C PRO A 6 41.21 -11.39 12.17
N SER A 7 41.64 -11.07 10.93
CA SER A 7 41.10 -9.94 10.17
C SER A 7 39.60 -10.10 9.83
N GLN A 8 39.12 -11.31 9.58
CA GLN A 8 37.70 -11.58 9.35
C GLN A 8 36.86 -11.46 10.62
N VAL A 9 37.41 -11.89 11.76
CA VAL A 9 36.77 -11.69 13.07
C VAL A 9 36.69 -10.20 13.39
N GLU A 10 37.79 -9.46 13.19
CA GLU A 10 37.82 -8.01 13.36
C GLU A 10 36.85 -7.29 12.42
N SER A 11 36.74 -7.68 11.15
CA SER A 11 35.78 -7.07 10.23
C SER A 11 34.34 -7.34 10.65
N TYR A 12 34.02 -8.54 11.11
CA TYR A 12 32.69 -8.84 11.66
C TYR A 12 32.35 -7.92 12.84
N HIS A 13 33.25 -7.79 13.81
CA HIS A 13 32.99 -6.91 14.96
C HIS A 13 32.97 -5.43 14.57
N ARG A 14 33.73 -5.01 13.55
CA ARG A 14 33.74 -3.64 13.04
C ARG A 14 32.43 -3.32 12.33
N ASP A 15 32.00 -4.16 11.40
CA ASP A 15 30.97 -3.88 10.39
C ASP A 15 29.61 -4.52 10.71
N GLY A 16 29.57 -5.52 11.60
CA GLY A 16 28.34 -6.21 12.05
C GLY A 16 27.92 -7.39 11.16
N PHE A 17 28.67 -7.64 10.08
CA PHE A 17 28.51 -8.79 9.21
C PHE A 17 29.84 -9.28 8.66
N LEU A 18 29.83 -10.50 8.11
CA LEU A 18 30.95 -11.13 7.44
C LEU A 18 30.44 -11.91 6.22
N LEU A 19 31.07 -11.66 5.08
CA LEU A 19 30.83 -12.40 3.84
C LEU A 19 31.91 -13.46 3.64
N LEU A 20 31.51 -14.71 3.50
CA LEU A 20 32.38 -15.83 3.18
C LEU A 20 32.05 -16.32 1.77
N ARG A 21 33.05 -16.33 0.88
CA ARG A 21 32.87 -16.77 -0.50
C ARG A 21 32.98 -18.28 -0.62
N VAL A 22 32.13 -18.91 -1.44
CA VAL A 22 32.07 -20.37 -1.61
C VAL A 22 33.42 -20.99 -1.97
N GLY A 23 34.23 -20.30 -2.79
CA GLY A 23 35.58 -20.73 -3.17
C GLY A 23 36.56 -20.80 -1.99
N GLU A 24 36.31 -20.04 -0.92
CA GLU A 24 37.16 -19.96 0.27
C GLU A 24 36.71 -20.94 1.35
N HIS A 25 35.43 -20.90 1.76
CA HIS A 25 34.97 -21.63 2.94
C HIS A 25 34.65 -23.11 2.68
N LYS A 26 34.21 -23.46 1.46
CA LYS A 26 33.88 -24.84 1.04
C LYS A 26 32.99 -25.61 2.03
N LEU A 27 32.16 -24.90 2.80
CA LEU A 27 31.24 -25.48 3.80
C LEU A 27 30.14 -26.29 3.13
N VAL A 28 29.76 -25.90 1.92
CA VAL A 28 28.69 -26.52 1.15
C VAL A 28 29.04 -26.51 -0.33
N ASP A 29 28.56 -27.53 -1.03
CA ASP A 29 28.54 -27.57 -2.49
C ASP A 29 27.24 -26.90 -2.97
N PRO A 30 27.29 -25.84 -3.79
CA PRO A 30 26.10 -25.15 -4.29
C PRO A 30 25.10 -26.06 -4.98
N VAL A 31 25.57 -27.08 -5.71
CA VAL A 31 24.72 -28.02 -6.43
C VAL A 31 23.94 -28.89 -5.45
N LYS A 32 24.60 -29.35 -4.38
CA LYS A 32 23.93 -30.11 -3.32
C LYS A 32 22.95 -29.23 -2.55
N LEU A 33 23.34 -28.00 -2.24
CA LEU A 33 22.47 -27.04 -1.53
C LEU A 33 21.17 -26.77 -2.28
N ALA A 34 21.26 -26.55 -3.60
CA ALA A 34 20.09 -26.38 -4.46
C ALA A 34 19.23 -27.64 -4.51
N LYS A 35 19.85 -28.82 -4.61
CA LYS A 35 19.14 -30.11 -4.61
C LYS A 35 18.36 -30.34 -3.30
N TRP A 36 19.01 -30.18 -2.14
CA TRP A 36 18.36 -30.32 -0.83
C TRP A 36 17.21 -29.33 -0.66
N THR A 37 17.38 -28.11 -1.18
CA THR A 37 16.32 -27.10 -1.16
C THR A 37 15.09 -27.54 -1.95
N GLU A 38 15.28 -28.11 -3.14
CA GLU A 38 14.16 -28.61 -3.95
C GLU A 38 13.49 -29.83 -3.31
N GLU A 39 14.28 -30.70 -2.65
CA GLU A 39 13.73 -31.79 -1.84
C GLU A 39 12.79 -31.25 -0.75
N VAL A 40 13.24 -30.28 0.07
CA VAL A 40 12.42 -29.64 1.10
C VAL A 40 11.18 -28.96 0.52
N LYS A 41 11.34 -28.27 -0.63
CA LYS A 41 10.25 -27.59 -1.33
C LYS A 41 9.18 -28.56 -1.84
N SER A 42 9.58 -29.77 -2.24
CA SER A 42 8.71 -30.82 -2.76
C SER A 42 7.96 -31.62 -1.69
N TRP A 43 8.33 -31.47 -0.42
CA TRP A 43 7.76 -32.27 0.65
C TRP A 43 6.24 -32.06 0.84
N PRO A 44 5.51 -33.12 1.20
CA PRO A 44 4.07 -33.02 1.45
C PRO A 44 3.78 -32.14 2.67
N ARG A 45 2.54 -31.65 2.76
CA ARG A 45 2.10 -30.88 3.92
C ARG A 45 1.69 -31.84 5.04
N VAL A 46 2.52 -31.96 6.08
CA VAL A 46 2.34 -32.91 7.17
C VAL A 46 2.30 -32.17 8.51
N LYS A 47 1.14 -32.22 9.17
CA LYS A 47 0.92 -31.58 10.47
C LYS A 47 1.97 -32.01 11.49
N GLY A 48 2.59 -31.05 12.15
CA GLY A 48 3.55 -31.26 13.24
C GLY A 48 5.02 -31.40 12.79
N LYS A 49 5.31 -31.44 11.48
CA LYS A 49 6.68 -31.62 10.96
C LYS A 49 7.36 -30.30 10.57
N TRP A 50 7.79 -30.17 9.32
CA TRP A 50 8.24 -28.89 8.75
C TRP A 50 7.07 -27.93 8.62
N MET A 51 7.36 -26.63 8.55
CA MET A 51 6.38 -25.55 8.58
C MET A 51 6.45 -24.74 7.28
N PRO A 52 5.82 -25.22 6.20
CA PRO A 52 5.78 -24.53 4.93
C PRO A 52 4.63 -23.51 4.90
N TYR A 53 4.98 -22.27 4.60
CA TYR A 53 4.08 -21.13 4.53
C TYR A 53 3.91 -20.70 3.08
N ASP A 54 2.66 -20.60 2.67
CA ASP A 54 2.29 -20.14 1.35
C ASP A 54 1.91 -18.66 1.41
N GLU A 55 2.18 -17.96 0.32
CA GLU A 55 1.58 -16.66 0.03
C GLU A 55 0.60 -16.82 -1.12
N ILE A 56 -0.37 -15.91 -1.18
CA ILE A 56 -1.28 -15.78 -2.31
C ILE A 56 -0.66 -14.75 -3.25
N ASN A 57 -0.31 -15.19 -4.45
CA ASN A 57 0.26 -14.30 -5.46
C ASN A 57 -0.83 -13.36 -6.03
N ILE A 58 -0.41 -12.42 -6.89
CA ILE A 58 -1.35 -11.49 -7.53
C ILE A 58 -2.44 -12.19 -8.35
N LYS A 59 -2.24 -13.45 -8.80
CA LYS A 59 -3.21 -14.28 -9.52
C LYS A 59 -4.18 -15.02 -8.59
N GLY A 60 -3.95 -15.01 -7.29
CA GLY A 60 -4.74 -15.75 -6.31
C GLY A 60 -4.27 -17.18 -6.12
N GLU A 61 -3.16 -17.53 -6.76
CA GLU A 61 -2.58 -18.85 -6.66
C GLU A 61 -1.74 -18.89 -5.40
N ARG A 62 -1.86 -19.99 -4.66
CA ARG A 62 -0.97 -20.27 -3.55
C ARG A 62 0.40 -20.63 -4.09
N GLN A 63 1.42 -19.96 -3.59
CA GLN A 63 2.80 -20.29 -3.87
C GLN A 63 3.59 -20.36 -2.56
N LEU A 64 4.49 -21.34 -2.49
CA LEU A 64 5.35 -21.51 -1.32
C LEU A 64 6.31 -20.32 -1.24
N MET A 65 6.23 -19.55 -0.16
CA MET A 65 7.11 -18.40 0.10
C MET A 65 8.21 -18.74 1.12
N ARG A 66 7.96 -19.71 1.99
CA ARG A 66 8.90 -20.07 3.06
C ARG A 66 8.69 -21.48 3.56
N THR A 67 9.78 -22.14 3.95
CA THR A 67 9.70 -23.34 4.81
C THR A 67 10.53 -23.12 6.06
N GLU A 68 9.94 -23.31 7.25
CA GLU A 68 10.63 -23.29 8.55
C GLU A 68 10.66 -24.71 9.15
N ASN A 69 11.48 -24.93 10.19
CA ASN A 69 11.55 -26.19 10.95
C ASN A 69 11.82 -27.46 10.10
N PHE A 70 12.65 -27.36 9.07
CA PHE A 70 12.94 -28.48 8.17
C PHE A 70 14.26 -29.19 8.53
N VAL A 71 15.18 -28.51 9.22
CA VAL A 71 16.50 -29.06 9.60
C VAL A 71 16.39 -30.37 10.38
N ASP A 72 15.40 -30.50 11.27
CA ASP A 72 15.20 -31.71 12.07
C ASP A 72 14.72 -32.93 11.25
N TYR A 73 14.35 -32.70 9.98
CA TYR A 73 13.85 -33.72 9.06
C TYR A 73 14.74 -33.91 7.83
N HIS A 74 15.88 -33.20 7.75
CA HIS A 74 16.82 -33.30 6.64
C HIS A 74 18.26 -33.43 7.15
N ASP A 75 18.80 -34.66 7.12
CA ASP A 75 20.10 -34.98 7.70
C ASP A 75 21.25 -34.13 7.14
N ASP A 76 21.25 -33.85 5.84
CA ASP A 76 22.33 -33.07 5.24
C ASP A 76 22.28 -31.57 5.62
N PHE A 77 21.09 -30.96 5.64
CA PHE A 77 20.96 -29.61 6.20
C PHE A 77 21.35 -29.58 7.67
N LYS A 78 20.96 -30.59 8.45
CA LYS A 78 21.36 -30.72 9.86
C LYS A 78 22.88 -30.81 10.02
N LYS A 79 23.55 -31.61 9.20
CA LYS A 79 25.02 -31.68 9.19
C LYS A 79 25.67 -30.36 8.77
N LEU A 80 25.06 -29.63 7.84
CA LEU A 80 25.55 -28.31 7.43
C LEU A 80 25.43 -27.28 8.56
N VAL A 81 24.24 -27.12 9.14
CA VAL A 81 23.97 -26.02 10.08
C VAL A 81 24.29 -26.34 11.53
N CYS A 82 24.31 -27.63 11.92
CA CYS A 82 24.69 -28.09 13.25
C CYS A 82 26.07 -28.77 13.27
N GLY A 83 26.81 -28.73 12.16
CA GLY A 83 28.14 -29.34 12.05
C GLY A 83 29.25 -28.49 12.66
N GLU A 84 30.35 -29.15 13.02
CA GLU A 84 31.52 -28.54 13.69
C GLU A 84 32.11 -27.37 12.90
N ALA A 85 32.07 -27.40 11.57
CA ALA A 85 32.67 -26.37 10.74
C ALA A 85 31.94 -25.01 10.90
N LEU A 86 30.61 -25.00 10.86
CA LEU A 86 29.85 -23.77 11.09
C LEU A 86 29.87 -23.39 12.58
N ALA A 87 29.79 -24.37 13.48
CA ALA A 87 29.89 -24.13 14.92
C ALA A 87 31.21 -23.43 15.31
N GLY A 88 32.34 -23.83 14.72
CA GLY A 88 33.63 -23.18 14.96
C GLY A 88 33.70 -21.74 14.46
N ILE A 89 33.10 -21.45 13.30
CA ILE A 89 32.98 -20.08 12.77
C ILE A 89 32.14 -19.22 13.72
N LEU A 90 30.95 -19.70 14.10
CA LEU A 90 30.04 -18.98 14.98
C LEU A 90 30.65 -18.76 16.37
N GLY A 91 31.33 -19.77 16.92
CA GLY A 91 32.02 -19.66 18.21
C GLY A 91 33.16 -18.66 18.19
N ALA A 92 33.91 -18.57 17.09
CA ALA A 92 34.95 -17.56 16.92
C ALA A 92 34.38 -16.12 16.87
N LEU A 93 33.16 -15.94 16.34
CA LEU A 93 32.50 -14.63 16.26
C LEU A 93 31.75 -14.26 17.55
N ALA A 94 31.13 -15.23 18.21
CA ALA A 94 30.33 -15.00 19.42
C ALA A 94 31.17 -14.98 20.71
N GLY A 95 32.31 -15.69 20.71
CA GLY A 95 33.09 -15.93 21.93
C GLY A 95 32.51 -17.02 22.84
N GLU A 96 31.46 -17.72 22.41
CA GLU A 96 30.84 -18.85 23.11
C GLU A 96 30.29 -19.89 22.11
N ASP A 97 29.94 -21.08 22.61
CA ASP A 97 29.23 -22.09 21.82
C ASP A 97 27.86 -21.56 21.38
N MET A 98 27.54 -21.71 20.10
CA MET A 98 26.26 -21.28 19.52
C MET A 98 25.38 -22.48 19.16
N LEU A 99 24.09 -22.41 19.46
CA LEU A 99 23.10 -23.44 19.17
C LEU A 99 22.07 -22.96 18.16
N LEU A 100 21.64 -23.85 17.25
CA LEU A 100 20.62 -23.51 16.24
C LEU A 100 19.31 -23.14 16.95
N PHE A 101 18.89 -21.89 16.81
CA PHE A 101 17.63 -21.38 17.33
C PHE A 101 16.48 -21.64 16.35
N LYS A 102 16.67 -21.26 15.09
CA LYS A 102 15.65 -21.26 14.05
C LYS A 102 16.28 -21.50 12.68
N ASP A 103 15.52 -22.12 11.79
CA ASP A 103 15.86 -22.34 10.38
C ASP A 103 14.69 -21.93 9.49
N LYS A 104 15.00 -21.23 8.40
CA LYS A 104 14.03 -20.89 7.34
C LYS A 104 14.70 -20.91 5.97
N ILE A 105 14.02 -21.46 4.98
CA ILE A 105 14.30 -21.20 3.56
C ILE A 105 13.28 -20.18 3.10
N ASN A 106 13.73 -19.03 2.61
CA ASN A 106 12.88 -18.05 1.95
C ASN A 106 12.95 -18.27 0.44
N TYR A 107 11.79 -18.33 -0.21
CA TYR A 107 11.65 -18.40 -1.66
C TYR A 107 11.12 -17.05 -2.16
N LYS A 108 12.01 -16.22 -2.68
CA LYS A 108 11.63 -14.92 -3.22
C LYS A 108 11.20 -15.08 -4.66
N GLN A 109 9.90 -15.04 -4.88
CA GLN A 109 9.26 -15.32 -6.16
C GLN A 109 9.59 -14.24 -7.21
N PRO A 110 9.47 -14.55 -8.51
CA PRO A 110 9.59 -13.55 -9.56
C PRO A 110 8.64 -12.38 -9.30
N ARG A 111 9.11 -11.14 -9.41
CA ARG A 111 8.31 -9.95 -9.09
C ARG A 111 7.82 -9.88 -7.64
N GLY A 112 8.41 -10.67 -6.75
CA GLY A 112 8.08 -10.75 -5.32
C GLY A 112 8.59 -9.54 -4.53
N ASN A 113 7.93 -9.24 -3.42
CA ASN A 113 8.24 -8.08 -2.57
C ASN A 113 9.60 -8.21 -1.86
N GLY A 114 10.10 -7.05 -1.43
CA GLY A 114 11.24 -6.93 -0.54
C GLY A 114 10.90 -7.22 0.93
N PHE A 115 11.94 -7.16 1.76
CA PHE A 115 11.81 -7.13 3.21
C PHE A 115 12.11 -5.71 3.66
N GLN A 116 11.22 -5.11 4.46
CA GLN A 116 11.40 -3.76 4.99
C GLN A 116 12.65 -3.69 5.88
N ALA A 117 13.21 -2.49 6.07
CA ALA A 117 14.32 -2.29 7.01
C ALA A 117 13.92 -2.71 8.42
N HIS A 118 14.71 -3.60 9.03
CA HIS A 118 14.46 -4.12 10.37
C HIS A 118 15.76 -4.51 11.09
N LEU A 119 15.61 -4.69 12.41
CA LEU A 119 16.52 -5.45 13.26
C LEU A 119 15.89 -6.81 13.59
N ASP A 120 16.71 -7.85 13.72
CA ASP A 120 16.21 -9.15 14.16
C ASP A 120 16.12 -9.25 15.69
N ALA A 121 16.88 -8.46 16.45
CA ALA A 121 16.93 -8.54 17.92
C ALA A 121 15.54 -8.53 18.59
N PRO A 122 14.61 -7.61 18.25
CA PRO A 122 13.29 -7.56 18.89
C PRO A 122 12.35 -8.70 18.47
N ALA A 123 12.68 -9.46 17.42
CA ALA A 123 11.80 -10.44 16.80
C ALA A 123 11.48 -11.65 17.70
N TYR A 124 12.27 -11.85 18.75
CA TYR A 124 12.22 -13.05 19.60
C TYR A 124 12.03 -12.75 21.09
N ASP A 125 11.81 -11.50 21.47
CA ASP A 125 11.65 -11.05 22.87
C ASP A 125 10.56 -11.81 23.63
N HIS A 126 9.53 -12.32 22.94
CA HIS A 126 8.46 -13.12 23.52
C HIS A 126 8.85 -14.57 23.83
N ILE A 127 9.96 -15.06 23.29
CA ILE A 127 10.56 -16.37 23.61
C ILE A 127 11.69 -16.19 24.63
N GLY A 128 12.54 -15.20 24.38
CA GLY A 128 13.67 -14.83 25.22
C GLY A 128 14.43 -13.70 24.57
N ARG A 129 14.85 -12.72 25.37
CA ARG A 129 15.77 -11.67 24.91
C ARG A 129 17.14 -12.29 24.72
N ILE A 130 17.46 -12.61 23.48
CA ILE A 130 18.68 -13.31 23.09
C ILE A 130 19.46 -12.49 22.06
N GLU A 131 20.76 -12.45 22.25
CA GLU A 131 21.67 -12.07 21.17
C GLU A 131 21.84 -13.27 20.25
N HIS A 132 21.79 -13.02 18.95
CA HIS A 132 21.83 -14.11 17.97
C HIS A 132 22.61 -13.73 16.74
N ILE A 133 23.13 -14.76 16.08
CA ILE A 133 23.85 -14.65 14.81
C ILE A 133 23.08 -15.46 13.77
N THR A 134 22.86 -14.86 12.60
CA THR A 134 22.23 -15.52 11.45
C THR A 134 23.28 -15.82 10.39
N ALA A 135 23.34 -17.07 9.95
CA ALA A 135 24.08 -17.49 8.76
C ALA A 135 23.10 -17.61 7.58
N ASN A 136 23.24 -16.72 6.61
CA ASN A 136 22.48 -16.73 5.38
C ASN A 136 23.28 -17.40 4.25
N PHE A 137 22.89 -18.61 3.86
CA PHE A 137 23.45 -19.31 2.71
C PHE A 137 22.64 -18.97 1.45
N ALA A 138 23.32 -18.45 0.44
CA ALA A 138 22.72 -18.23 -0.88
C ALA A 138 22.52 -19.58 -1.58
N ILE A 139 21.26 -19.99 -1.77
CA ILE A 139 20.95 -21.22 -2.51
C ILE A 139 21.00 -20.91 -4.00
N ASP A 140 20.35 -19.82 -4.40
CA ASP A 140 20.47 -19.20 -5.72
C ASP A 140 21.28 -17.89 -5.61
N PRO A 141 21.90 -17.42 -6.70
CA PRO A 141 22.58 -16.12 -6.72
C PRO A 141 21.64 -14.98 -6.28
N ALA A 142 22.10 -14.14 -5.35
CA ALA A 142 21.41 -12.93 -4.95
C ALA A 142 22.09 -11.73 -5.62
N THR A 143 21.44 -11.16 -6.62
CA THR A 143 21.90 -9.98 -7.37
C THR A 143 21.12 -8.73 -6.92
N ILE A 144 21.54 -7.56 -7.37
CA ILE A 144 20.82 -6.31 -7.09
C ILE A 144 19.40 -6.39 -7.69
N GLU A 145 19.28 -6.88 -8.92
CA GLU A 145 18.02 -6.93 -9.68
C GLU A 145 17.01 -7.91 -9.06
N ASN A 146 17.49 -9.00 -8.44
CA ASN A 146 16.63 -9.95 -7.75
C ASN A 146 16.50 -9.66 -6.24
N GLY A 147 16.98 -8.49 -5.82
CA GLY A 147 16.80 -7.92 -4.49
C GLY A 147 17.63 -8.63 -3.43
N CYS A 148 18.96 -8.65 -3.58
CA CYS A 148 19.92 -9.06 -2.55
C CYS A 148 19.74 -8.29 -1.23
N LEU A 149 20.40 -8.74 -0.17
CA LEU A 149 20.35 -8.03 1.11
C LEU A 149 21.12 -6.71 1.01
N GLU A 150 20.57 -5.70 1.66
CA GLU A 150 21.24 -4.44 1.91
C GLU A 150 21.44 -4.28 3.41
N VAL A 151 22.59 -3.75 3.80
CA VAL A 151 22.97 -3.56 5.21
C VAL A 151 23.51 -2.17 5.44
N VAL A 152 23.46 -1.70 6.69
CA VAL A 152 24.21 -0.51 7.11
C VAL A 152 25.41 -0.98 7.95
N PRO A 153 26.64 -0.98 7.39
CA PRO A 153 27.82 -1.42 8.12
C PRO A 153 28.00 -0.63 9.43
N GLY A 154 28.24 -1.33 10.54
CA GLY A 154 28.43 -0.73 11.85
C GLY A 154 27.15 -0.35 12.59
N SER A 155 25.97 -0.54 11.98
CA SER A 155 24.68 -0.19 12.61
C SER A 155 24.39 -0.95 13.91
N HIS A 156 25.00 -2.12 14.11
CA HIS A 156 24.93 -2.88 15.37
C HIS A 156 25.55 -2.15 16.57
N LYS A 157 26.32 -1.07 16.33
CA LYS A 157 26.89 -0.19 17.37
C LYS A 157 26.17 1.15 17.46
N MET A 158 25.15 1.37 16.63
CA MET A 158 24.38 2.61 16.58
C MET A 158 23.11 2.47 17.41
N ASN A 159 22.55 3.61 17.82
CA ASN A 159 21.17 3.63 18.29
C ASN A 159 20.24 3.64 17.07
N VAL A 160 19.69 2.47 16.73
CA VAL A 160 18.78 2.29 15.60
C VAL A 160 17.33 2.31 16.12
N PRO A 161 16.58 3.41 15.96
CA PRO A 161 15.20 3.48 16.41
C PRO A 161 14.33 2.51 15.61
N CYS A 162 13.54 1.71 16.33
CA CYS A 162 12.58 0.79 15.74
C CYS A 162 11.15 1.20 16.09
N ILE A 163 10.25 1.01 15.14
CA ILE A 163 8.80 1.03 15.27
C ILE A 163 8.28 -0.42 15.15
N ASP A 164 7.12 -0.70 15.78
CA ASP A 164 6.33 -1.92 15.57
C ASP A 164 7.12 -3.25 15.41
N GLY A 165 7.73 -3.73 16.49
CA GLY A 165 8.27 -5.10 16.53
C GLY A 165 9.60 -5.31 15.81
N GLY A 166 10.34 -4.23 15.50
CA GLY A 166 11.71 -4.28 14.97
C GLY A 166 11.89 -3.64 13.60
N ARG A 167 10.81 -3.13 12.98
CA ARG A 167 10.92 -2.32 11.77
C ARG A 167 11.67 -1.02 12.09
N ILE A 168 12.61 -0.62 11.25
CA ILE A 168 13.41 0.58 11.48
C ILE A 168 12.56 1.84 11.18
N ASP A 169 12.77 2.89 11.97
CA ASP A 169 12.15 4.20 11.76
C ASP A 169 12.47 4.75 10.34
N PRO A 170 11.47 5.18 9.55
CA PRO A 170 11.70 5.65 8.18
C PRO A 170 12.65 6.85 8.06
N ALA A 171 12.71 7.73 9.07
CA ALA A 171 13.61 8.86 9.06
C ALA A 171 15.07 8.40 9.27
N TRP A 172 15.29 7.43 10.15
CA TRP A 172 16.62 6.81 10.30
C TRP A 172 17.02 6.05 9.04
N GLU A 173 16.11 5.23 8.49
CA GLU A 173 16.33 4.47 7.26
C GLU A 173 16.76 5.36 6.10
N LYS A 174 16.07 6.48 5.88
CA LYS A 174 16.37 7.45 4.81
C LYS A 174 17.69 8.19 5.02
N ALA A 175 18.14 8.32 6.27
CA ALA A 175 19.36 9.03 6.61
C ALA A 175 20.63 8.16 6.47
N GLN A 176 20.51 6.85 6.28
CA GLN A 176 21.65 5.95 6.16
C GLN A 176 22.06 5.68 4.71
N GLU A 177 23.34 5.37 4.53
CA GLU A 177 23.85 4.76 3.31
C GLU A 177 23.77 3.23 3.43
N TRP A 178 23.07 2.62 2.47
CA TRP A 178 22.83 1.18 2.45
C TRP A 178 23.79 0.50 1.47
N LEU A 179 24.55 -0.48 1.96
CA LEU A 179 25.45 -1.29 1.18
C LEU A 179 24.71 -2.53 0.65
N THR A 180 24.65 -2.70 -0.67
CA THR A 180 24.16 -3.93 -1.29
C THR A 180 25.18 -5.06 -1.11
N VAL A 181 24.68 -6.28 -0.85
CA VAL A 181 25.52 -7.47 -0.62
C VAL A 181 25.15 -8.57 -1.62
N PRO A 182 25.69 -8.53 -2.86
CA PRO A 182 25.48 -9.59 -3.84
C PRO A 182 26.19 -10.89 -3.44
N LEU A 183 25.49 -12.01 -3.62
CA LEU A 183 25.95 -13.35 -3.26
C LEU A 183 25.93 -14.28 -4.48
N GLU A 184 26.98 -15.06 -4.65
CA GLU A 184 26.96 -16.21 -5.56
C GLU A 184 26.32 -17.42 -4.86
N ALA A 185 25.88 -18.41 -5.64
CA ALA A 185 25.36 -19.64 -5.07
C ALA A 185 26.41 -20.34 -4.20
N GLY A 186 26.05 -20.63 -2.96
CA GLY A 186 26.92 -21.22 -1.93
C GLY A 186 27.64 -20.22 -1.03
N ASP A 187 27.65 -18.93 -1.36
CA ASP A 187 28.20 -17.90 -0.47
C ASP A 187 27.42 -17.85 0.86
N VAL A 188 28.09 -17.40 1.92
CA VAL A 188 27.50 -17.25 3.25
C VAL A 188 27.67 -15.83 3.76
N LEU A 189 26.55 -15.16 4.03
CA LEU A 189 26.52 -13.90 4.75
C LEU A 189 26.17 -14.16 6.21
N ILE A 190 27.08 -13.85 7.12
CA ILE A 190 26.89 -14.00 8.58
C ILE A 190 26.68 -12.62 9.18
N PHE A 191 25.64 -12.42 9.98
CA PHE A 191 25.34 -11.13 10.61
C PHE A 191 24.67 -11.29 11.98
N GLY A 192 24.84 -10.29 12.84
CA GLY A 192 24.25 -10.25 14.17
C GLY A 192 22.82 -9.68 14.20
N SER A 193 22.13 -9.96 15.31
CA SER A 193 20.77 -9.52 15.69
C SER A 193 20.50 -8.01 15.53
N HIS A 194 21.51 -7.17 15.78
CA HIS A 194 21.40 -5.70 15.76
C HIS A 194 21.86 -5.05 14.44
N LEU A 195 22.20 -5.83 13.41
CA LEU A 195 22.54 -5.25 12.12
C LEU A 195 21.27 -4.78 11.40
N ALA A 196 21.20 -3.49 11.07
CA ALA A 196 20.16 -2.95 10.20
C ALA A 196 20.30 -3.56 8.81
N HIS A 197 19.26 -4.26 8.38
CA HIS A 197 19.23 -4.93 7.09
C HIS A 197 17.84 -4.87 6.45
N ARG A 198 17.82 -4.92 5.11
CA ARG A 198 16.61 -4.96 4.28
C ARG A 198 16.87 -5.72 2.99
N SER A 199 15.84 -5.90 2.17
CA SER A 199 16.07 -6.30 0.78
C SER A 199 15.04 -5.69 -0.13
N GLU A 200 15.45 -5.26 -1.32
CA GLU A 200 14.55 -4.75 -2.35
C GLU A 200 13.67 -5.84 -2.95
N LYS A 201 12.64 -5.48 -3.72
CA LYS A 201 11.85 -6.46 -4.49
C LYS A 201 12.70 -7.27 -5.49
N ASN A 202 12.21 -8.44 -5.89
CA ASN A 202 12.80 -9.21 -6.97
C ASN A 202 12.23 -8.75 -8.32
N ASP A 203 12.98 -7.96 -9.09
CA ASP A 203 12.56 -7.46 -10.40
C ASP A 203 12.91 -8.40 -11.57
N THR A 204 13.32 -9.64 -11.29
CA THR A 204 13.60 -10.64 -12.33
C THR A 204 12.39 -11.55 -12.59
N ASP A 205 12.51 -12.38 -13.62
CA ASP A 205 11.56 -13.44 -13.99
C ASP A 205 11.88 -14.78 -13.30
N LYS A 206 12.92 -14.84 -12.46
CA LYS A 206 13.36 -16.06 -11.76
C LYS A 206 13.13 -15.93 -10.26
N ALA A 207 12.73 -17.04 -9.64
CA ALA A 207 12.72 -17.14 -8.19
C ALA A 207 14.17 -17.24 -7.69
N ARG A 208 14.40 -16.83 -6.43
CA ARG A 208 15.64 -17.12 -5.71
C ARG A 208 15.35 -17.64 -4.32
N ALA A 209 16.09 -18.65 -3.91
CA ALA A 209 16.04 -19.22 -2.59
C ALA A 209 17.23 -18.77 -1.73
N SER A 210 16.99 -18.63 -0.44
CA SER A 210 18.04 -18.35 0.53
C SER A 210 17.72 -19.04 1.86
N LEU A 211 18.70 -19.78 2.38
CA LEU A 211 18.63 -20.40 3.71
C LEU A 211 19.09 -19.38 4.74
N TYR A 212 18.34 -19.23 5.82
CA TYR A 212 18.71 -18.50 7.02
C TYR A 212 18.67 -19.46 8.21
N ALA A 213 19.81 -19.69 8.82
CA ALA A 213 19.94 -20.41 10.07
C ALA A 213 20.35 -19.41 11.15
N THR A 214 19.50 -19.22 12.16
CA THR A 214 19.72 -18.29 13.28
C THR A 214 20.14 -19.09 14.50
N PHE A 215 21.14 -18.58 15.22
CA PHE A 215 21.79 -19.25 16.34
C PHE A 215 21.81 -18.36 17.58
N HIS A 216 21.63 -18.95 18.75
CA HIS A 216 21.69 -18.27 20.04
C HIS A 216 22.86 -18.79 20.88
N GLY A 217 23.28 -18.04 21.90
CA GLY A 217 24.32 -18.46 22.82
C GLY A 217 23.89 -19.67 23.64
N LYS A 218 24.78 -20.63 23.86
CA LYS A 218 24.51 -21.78 24.74
C LYS A 218 24.22 -21.33 26.18
N SER A 219 24.74 -20.16 26.58
CA SER A 219 24.44 -19.52 27.85
C SER A 219 22.96 -19.11 28.01
N ASP A 220 22.22 -18.90 26.91
CA ASP A 220 20.79 -18.56 26.91
C ASP A 220 19.88 -19.77 27.22
N GLY A 221 20.43 -20.99 27.27
CA GLY A 221 19.72 -22.23 27.54
C GLY A 221 19.91 -23.28 26.44
N LEU A 222 19.29 -24.46 26.59
CA LEU A 222 19.42 -25.56 25.63
C LEU A 222 18.12 -25.87 24.85
N ASP A 223 17.00 -25.27 25.25
CA ASP A 223 15.65 -25.65 24.80
C ASP A 223 14.93 -24.53 24.02
N LEU A 224 15.62 -23.43 23.69
CA LEU A 224 15.02 -22.26 23.06
C LEU A 224 14.42 -22.55 21.68
N ARG A 225 15.07 -23.39 20.86
CA ARG A 225 14.52 -23.85 19.57
C ARG A 225 13.18 -24.58 19.76
N GLN A 226 13.11 -25.47 20.75
CA GLN A 226 11.89 -26.22 21.03
C GLN A 226 10.77 -25.28 21.51
N LYS A 227 11.09 -24.37 22.46
CA LYS A 227 10.16 -23.33 22.91
C LYS A 227 9.65 -22.46 21.76
N TYR A 228 10.56 -22.03 20.88
CA TYR A 228 10.23 -21.24 19.70
C TYR A 228 9.21 -21.95 18.82
N TYR A 229 9.47 -23.18 18.39
CA TYR A 229 8.57 -23.87 17.46
C TYR A 229 7.25 -24.31 18.10
N VAL A 230 7.23 -24.64 19.40
CA VAL A 230 5.97 -24.87 20.14
C VAL A 230 5.12 -23.60 20.12
N HIS A 231 5.71 -22.45 20.47
CA HIS A 231 4.99 -21.17 20.47
C HIS A 231 4.60 -20.72 19.05
N ARG A 232 5.51 -20.86 18.07
CA ARG A 232 5.29 -20.51 16.66
C ARG A 232 4.14 -21.30 16.07
N ARG A 233 4.08 -22.61 16.31
CA ARG A 233 3.00 -23.47 15.80
C ARG A 233 1.67 -23.21 16.49
N ALA A 234 1.68 -22.89 17.79
CA ALA A 234 0.44 -22.57 18.51
C ALA A 234 -0.19 -21.24 18.04
N ASN A 235 0.65 -20.23 17.77
CA ASN A 235 0.20 -18.85 17.53
C ASN A 235 0.23 -18.42 16.06
N PHE A 236 1.07 -19.02 15.23
CA PHE A 236 1.16 -18.71 13.80
C PHE A 236 1.52 -19.96 12.96
N PRO A 237 0.66 -20.99 12.97
CA PRO A 237 0.89 -22.20 12.21
C PRO A 237 0.78 -21.97 10.69
N PRO A 238 1.40 -22.84 9.88
CA PRO A 238 1.10 -23.00 8.47
C PRO A 238 -0.41 -23.14 8.22
N ASP A 239 -0.89 -22.68 7.07
CA ASP A 239 -2.30 -22.70 6.72
C ASP A 239 -2.95 -24.09 6.88
N HIS A 240 -2.26 -25.15 6.45
CA HIS A 240 -2.75 -26.52 6.56
C HIS A 240 -2.81 -27.08 8.01
N GLU A 241 -2.20 -26.38 8.98
CA GLU A 241 -2.26 -26.72 10.40
C GLU A 241 -3.24 -25.82 11.19
N ARG A 242 -3.80 -24.77 10.57
CA ARG A 242 -4.73 -23.84 11.23
C ARG A 242 -6.03 -24.52 11.61
N GLU A 243 -6.53 -24.16 12.79
CA GLU A 243 -7.82 -24.60 13.31
C GLU A 243 -8.93 -23.68 12.76
N PRO A 244 -9.98 -24.21 12.11
CA PRO A 244 -11.09 -23.39 11.64
C PRO A 244 -11.71 -22.56 12.77
N GLY A 245 -11.88 -21.25 12.54
CA GLY A 245 -12.49 -20.32 13.49
C GLY A 245 -11.58 -19.80 14.61
N LYS A 246 -10.30 -20.22 14.68
CA LYS A 246 -9.32 -19.69 15.64
C LYS A 246 -8.66 -18.42 15.10
N ASP A 247 -8.59 -17.38 15.93
CA ASP A 247 -7.90 -16.14 15.58
C ASP A 247 -6.38 -16.28 15.75
N TYR A 248 -5.63 -15.95 14.69
CA TYR A 248 -4.17 -15.93 14.63
C TYR A 248 -3.60 -14.52 14.37
N SER A 249 -4.42 -13.47 14.45
CA SER A 249 -4.06 -12.07 14.17
C SER A 249 -2.89 -11.58 15.02
N GLN A 250 -2.88 -11.92 16.32
CA GLN A 250 -1.78 -11.56 17.22
C GLN A 250 -0.49 -12.30 16.84
N GLY A 251 -0.59 -13.56 16.44
CA GLY A 251 0.53 -14.32 15.91
C GLY A 251 1.11 -13.67 14.66
N PHE A 252 0.26 -13.21 13.72
CA PHE A 252 0.71 -12.48 12.54
C PHE A 252 1.49 -11.20 12.91
N LYS A 253 1.03 -10.43 13.90
CA LYS A 253 1.78 -9.25 14.38
C LYS A 253 3.16 -9.62 14.94
N THR A 254 3.24 -10.68 15.71
CA THR A 254 4.51 -11.15 16.31
C THR A 254 5.46 -11.73 15.26
N TYR A 255 4.94 -12.41 14.24
CA TYR A 255 5.73 -13.32 13.41
C TYR A 255 5.80 -12.95 11.93
N GLY A 256 4.99 -11.99 11.50
CA GLY A 256 4.88 -11.50 10.14
C GLY A 256 5.30 -10.04 9.95
N PHE A 257 5.75 -9.33 10.99
CA PHE A 257 6.01 -7.88 10.93
C PHE A 257 7.00 -7.46 9.81
N ALA A 258 8.04 -8.26 9.53
CA ALA A 258 9.02 -7.95 8.48
C ALA A 258 8.77 -8.71 7.16
N ALA A 259 7.93 -9.74 7.18
CA ALA A 259 7.74 -10.65 6.05
C ALA A 259 6.40 -10.38 5.36
N PRO A 260 6.35 -10.35 4.02
CA PRO A 260 5.13 -10.04 3.27
C PRO A 260 4.16 -11.24 3.26
N PHE A 261 3.72 -11.74 4.42
CA PHE A 261 2.67 -12.75 4.48
C PHE A 261 1.34 -12.16 3.97
N SER A 262 0.63 -12.89 3.11
CA SER A 262 -0.78 -12.60 2.81
C SER A 262 -1.61 -12.65 4.10
N LYS A 263 -2.58 -11.75 4.27
CA LYS A 263 -3.34 -11.62 5.53
C LYS A 263 -4.20 -12.88 5.74
N ILE A 264 -4.38 -13.31 7.00
CA ILE A 264 -5.12 -14.54 7.37
C ILE A 264 -6.58 -14.53 6.88
N ALA A 265 -7.19 -13.36 6.69
CA ALA A 265 -8.55 -13.19 6.18
C ALA A 265 -8.74 -13.73 4.74
N ASP A 266 -7.65 -13.96 4.00
CA ASP A 266 -7.68 -14.38 2.60
C ASP A 266 -7.84 -15.91 2.41
N ALA A 267 -7.99 -16.68 3.51
CA ALA A 267 -7.93 -18.13 3.52
C ALA A 267 -9.10 -18.82 4.25
N ALA A 268 -10.33 -18.66 3.76
CA ALA A 268 -11.44 -19.56 4.10
C ALA A 268 -12.30 -19.89 2.86
N PRO A 269 -12.73 -21.14 2.66
CA PRO A 269 -13.64 -21.51 1.57
C PRO A 269 -15.08 -21.44 2.07
N HIS A 270 -15.72 -20.27 1.99
CA HIS A 270 -17.18 -20.20 2.14
C HIS A 270 -17.81 -19.28 1.09
N THR A 271 -18.76 -19.87 0.38
CA THR A 271 -19.65 -19.23 -0.59
C THR A 271 -20.59 -18.29 0.17
N LYS A 272 -20.26 -17.02 0.24
CA LYS A 272 -21.18 -15.94 0.60
C LYS A 272 -20.68 -14.65 -0.05
N LEU A 273 -21.60 -13.86 -0.60
CA LEU A 273 -21.30 -12.48 -0.98
C LEU A 273 -20.79 -11.76 0.26
N GLU A 274 -19.50 -11.45 0.32
CA GLU A 274 -18.94 -10.52 1.28
C GLU A 274 -18.15 -9.44 0.53
N MET A 275 -18.44 -8.20 0.91
CA MET A 275 -17.89 -6.99 0.33
C MET A 275 -16.71 -6.56 1.21
N ASP A 276 -15.49 -6.82 0.74
CA ASP A 276 -14.25 -6.43 1.43
C ASP A 276 -13.84 -5.01 1.00
N ILE A 277 -13.83 -4.08 1.96
CA ILE A 277 -13.49 -2.67 1.75
C ILE A 277 -12.08 -2.34 2.30
N SER A 278 -11.27 -3.35 2.65
CA SER A 278 -9.94 -3.18 3.26
C SER A 278 -8.82 -2.94 2.24
N GLY A 279 -8.86 -1.76 1.63
CA GLY A 279 -7.83 -1.26 0.72
C GLY A 279 -8.49 -0.49 -0.41
N GLN A 280 -8.07 0.74 -0.66
CA GLN A 280 -8.64 1.56 -1.73
C GLN A 280 -8.51 0.85 -3.07
N SER A 281 -9.59 0.15 -3.46
CA SER A 281 -10.24 0.07 -4.76
C SER A 281 -10.53 -1.35 -5.26
N VAL A 282 -11.82 -1.68 -5.37
CA VAL A 282 -12.35 -2.97 -5.86
C VAL A 282 -13.23 -2.75 -7.10
N TYR A 283 -12.96 -3.35 -8.25
CA TYR A 283 -13.96 -3.40 -9.31
C TYR A 283 -14.92 -4.57 -9.07
N ILE A 284 -16.23 -4.30 -9.00
CA ILE A 284 -17.24 -5.36 -8.98
C ILE A 284 -17.93 -5.36 -10.35
N ALA A 285 -17.60 -6.34 -11.19
CA ALA A 285 -18.36 -6.64 -12.41
C ALA A 285 -19.27 -7.85 -12.15
N VAL A 286 -20.58 -7.64 -12.03
CA VAL A 286 -21.53 -8.74 -11.80
C VAL A 286 -22.12 -9.20 -13.12
N GLY A 287 -21.42 -10.03 -13.89
CA GLY A 287 -21.94 -10.67 -15.10
C GLY A 287 -22.04 -12.18 -14.95
N SER A 288 -23.08 -12.81 -15.50
CA SER A 288 -23.26 -14.27 -15.45
C SER A 288 -22.17 -15.09 -16.15
N ASN A 289 -21.21 -14.46 -16.85
CA ASN A 289 -19.96 -15.05 -17.37
C ASN A 289 -18.97 -13.95 -17.87
N VAL A 290 -18.34 -13.19 -16.97
CA VAL A 290 -17.24 -12.26 -17.32
C VAL A 290 -15.97 -12.66 -16.59
N SER A 291 -14.86 -12.87 -17.32
CA SER A 291 -13.54 -13.18 -16.77
C SER A 291 -12.63 -11.94 -16.86
N ILE A 292 -12.25 -11.37 -15.72
CA ILE A 292 -11.40 -10.17 -15.62
C ILE A 292 -9.97 -10.57 -15.22
N PRO A 293 -8.92 -10.14 -15.94
CA PRO A 293 -7.53 -10.33 -15.52
C PRO A 293 -7.17 -9.46 -14.31
N ARG A 294 -6.47 -10.02 -13.31
CA ARG A 294 -6.11 -9.33 -12.07
C ARG A 294 -5.00 -8.27 -12.27
N TYR A 295 -5.35 -6.99 -12.13
CA TYR A 295 -4.43 -5.86 -11.90
C TYR A 295 -5.09 -4.81 -10.98
N SER A 296 -4.36 -4.30 -9.97
CA SER A 296 -4.77 -3.29 -8.95
C SER A 296 -4.75 -1.83 -9.50
N PRO A 297 -5.31 -0.80 -8.82
CA PRO A 297 -6.52 -0.68 -7.99
C PRO A 297 -7.42 0.47 -8.52
N TYR A 298 -8.68 0.22 -8.93
CA TYR A 298 -9.66 1.30 -9.11
C TYR A 298 -11.11 0.82 -8.87
N LEU A 299 -11.98 1.70 -8.38
CA LEU A 299 -13.29 1.32 -7.81
C LEU A 299 -14.40 1.88 -8.69
N GLY A 300 -14.95 0.98 -9.50
CA GLY A 300 -16.21 1.15 -10.23
C GLY A 300 -16.99 -0.16 -10.20
N ILE A 301 -18.28 -0.09 -9.89
CA ILE A 301 -19.16 -1.25 -9.79
C ILE A 301 -20.08 -1.22 -11.01
N CYS A 302 -20.10 -2.29 -11.81
CA CYS A 302 -20.91 -2.36 -13.02
C CYS A 302 -21.51 -3.76 -13.26
N LYS A 303 -22.58 -3.83 -14.05
CA LYS A 303 -23.17 -5.11 -14.48
C LYS A 303 -23.65 -4.99 -15.93
N ALA A 304 -23.16 -5.87 -16.80
CA ALA A 304 -23.50 -5.87 -18.22
C ALA A 304 -24.55 -6.93 -18.55
N ARG A 305 -25.49 -6.60 -19.46
CA ARG A 305 -26.43 -7.55 -20.05
C ARG A 305 -25.72 -8.43 -21.08
N SER A 306 -25.02 -9.46 -20.58
CA SER A 306 -24.34 -10.55 -21.30
C SER A 306 -23.10 -10.17 -22.15
N GLY A 307 -21.98 -10.84 -21.85
CA GLY A 307 -20.85 -11.07 -22.76
C GLY A 307 -19.86 -9.92 -22.97
N ALA A 308 -18.85 -9.79 -22.11
CA ALA A 308 -17.67 -8.95 -22.36
C ALA A 308 -16.38 -9.73 -22.09
N LYS A 309 -15.42 -9.67 -23.02
CA LYS A 309 -14.04 -10.18 -22.85
C LYS A 309 -13.09 -8.99 -22.86
N ILE A 310 -12.47 -8.69 -21.72
CA ILE A 310 -11.54 -7.56 -21.56
C ILE A 310 -10.11 -8.10 -21.63
N GLN A 311 -9.36 -7.73 -22.67
CA GLN A 311 -7.93 -8.02 -22.82
C GLN A 311 -7.16 -6.70 -22.90
N HIS A 312 -6.22 -6.54 -21.97
CA HIS A 312 -5.23 -5.47 -21.82
C HIS A 312 -5.63 -4.19 -21.05
N LEU A 313 -4.99 -4.01 -19.88
CA LEU A 313 -4.81 -2.74 -19.20
C LEU A 313 -3.30 -2.52 -18.96
N ARG A 314 -2.77 -1.36 -19.36
CA ARG A 314 -1.38 -0.90 -19.07
C ARG A 314 -1.35 -0.05 -17.79
N ARG A 315 -0.13 0.18 -17.27
CA ARG A 315 0.22 0.52 -15.86
C ARG A 315 0.64 1.99 -15.65
N LEU A 316 0.66 2.41 -14.36
CA LEU A 316 1.29 3.60 -13.66
C LEU A 316 0.34 4.82 -13.52
N GLY A 317 0.34 5.71 -12.50
CA GLY A 317 0.96 5.92 -11.17
C GLY A 317 0.45 7.26 -10.51
N ASP A 318 0.40 7.36 -9.17
CA ASP A 318 -0.03 8.55 -8.38
C ASP A 318 -1.54 8.92 -8.35
N GLY A 319 -2.00 9.58 -7.27
CA GLY A 319 -3.41 9.67 -6.84
C GLY A 319 -4.46 10.12 -7.89
N ILE A 320 -4.10 11.00 -8.82
CA ILE A 320 -4.95 11.41 -9.96
C ILE A 320 -5.07 10.29 -10.99
N GLU A 321 -3.94 9.70 -11.40
CA GLU A 321 -3.92 8.65 -12.42
C GLU A 321 -4.64 7.41 -11.92
N SER A 322 -4.70 7.20 -10.59
CA SER A 322 -5.60 6.20 -10.03
C SER A 322 -7.07 6.50 -10.45
N LYS A 323 -7.73 7.44 -9.79
CA LYS A 323 -9.17 7.67 -9.97
C LYS A 323 -9.58 8.06 -11.40
N ALA A 324 -8.79 8.87 -12.10
CA ALA A 324 -9.13 9.34 -13.44
C ALA A 324 -8.91 8.26 -14.50
N THR A 325 -7.68 7.74 -14.62
CA THR A 325 -7.34 6.77 -15.67
C THR A 325 -8.08 5.45 -15.46
N GLY A 326 -8.24 4.98 -14.22
CA GLY A 326 -9.02 3.78 -13.93
C GLY A 326 -10.47 3.86 -14.37
N SER A 327 -11.15 4.94 -13.98
CA SER A 327 -12.56 5.14 -14.31
C SER A 327 -12.76 5.38 -15.80
N TRP A 328 -11.84 6.08 -16.46
CA TRP A 328 -11.85 6.25 -17.92
C TRP A 328 -11.65 4.92 -18.65
N ASN A 329 -10.75 4.07 -18.17
CA ASN A 329 -10.54 2.75 -18.76
C ASN A 329 -11.78 1.86 -18.64
N LEU A 330 -12.50 1.93 -17.51
CA LEU A 330 -13.79 1.24 -17.40
C LEU A 330 -14.80 1.76 -18.41
N HIS A 331 -14.98 3.08 -18.50
CA HIS A 331 -15.86 3.72 -19.46
C HIS A 331 -15.53 3.26 -20.89
N ALA A 332 -14.25 3.26 -21.27
CA ALA A 332 -13.82 2.93 -22.62
C ALA A 332 -13.90 1.44 -22.97
N LEU A 333 -13.76 0.54 -22.00
CA LEU A 333 -13.66 -0.90 -22.23
C LEU A 333 -14.95 -1.68 -21.94
N LEU A 334 -15.87 -1.12 -21.16
CA LEU A 334 -17.15 -1.76 -20.88
C LEU A 334 -18.17 -1.48 -21.99
N PRO A 335 -19.03 -2.47 -22.30
CA PRO A 335 -20.05 -2.28 -23.32
C PRO A 335 -21.13 -1.28 -22.84
N PRO A 336 -21.79 -0.59 -23.77
CA PRO A 336 -22.92 0.28 -23.44
C PRO A 336 -24.12 -0.52 -22.89
N GLY A 337 -25.06 0.17 -22.23
CA GLY A 337 -26.30 -0.44 -21.75
C GLY A 337 -26.14 -1.32 -20.49
N LEU A 338 -25.23 -0.94 -19.60
CA LEU A 338 -25.04 -1.57 -18.30
C LEU A 338 -26.30 -1.43 -17.43
N ASP A 339 -26.59 -2.44 -16.60
CA ASP A 339 -27.68 -2.41 -15.61
C ASP A 339 -27.44 -1.31 -14.56
N PHE A 340 -26.16 -1.03 -14.26
CA PHE A 340 -25.67 0.09 -13.46
C PHE A 340 -24.19 0.37 -13.77
N PHE A 341 -23.74 1.61 -13.55
CA PHE A 341 -22.33 2.03 -13.56
C PHE A 341 -22.07 2.98 -12.40
N LEU A 342 -21.46 2.49 -11.33
CA LEU A 342 -21.29 3.23 -10.09
C LEU A 342 -19.81 3.51 -9.84
N LEU A 343 -19.47 4.77 -9.62
CA LEU A 343 -18.13 5.21 -9.25
C LEU A 343 -18.13 5.56 -7.76
N VAL A 344 -17.16 5.07 -7.00
CA VAL A 344 -17.01 5.47 -5.60
C VAL A 344 -15.96 6.56 -5.53
N ALA A 345 -16.44 7.79 -5.39
CA ALA A 345 -15.66 8.99 -5.22
C ALA A 345 -15.50 9.29 -3.71
N SER A 346 -15.21 10.53 -3.36
CA SER A 346 -14.93 10.92 -1.98
C SER A 346 -15.39 12.34 -1.74
N LEU A 347 -15.98 12.60 -0.57
CA LEU A 347 -16.33 13.95 -0.14
C LEU A 347 -15.16 14.93 -0.19
N ASN A 348 -13.91 14.45 -0.17
CA ASN A 348 -12.73 15.30 -0.35
C ASN A 348 -12.67 15.99 -1.72
N GLY A 349 -13.33 15.43 -2.75
CA GLY A 349 -13.56 16.12 -4.03
C GLY A 349 -14.50 17.33 -3.91
N ILE A 350 -15.30 17.40 -2.84
CA ILE A 350 -16.24 18.50 -2.51
C ILE A 350 -15.64 19.53 -1.56
N VAL A 351 -15.20 19.06 -0.41
CA VAL A 351 -14.81 19.93 0.70
C VAL A 351 -13.32 20.31 0.64
N GLY A 352 -12.52 19.52 -0.10
CA GLY A 352 -11.08 19.69 -0.17
C GLY A 352 -10.35 19.26 1.10
N GLY A 353 -9.06 18.98 0.96
CA GLY A 353 -8.19 18.57 2.05
C GLY A 353 -6.80 19.18 1.88
N CYS A 354 -6.20 19.63 2.98
CA CYS A 354 -4.84 20.18 2.97
C CYS A 354 -3.87 19.16 2.35
N ALA A 355 -3.07 19.62 1.38
CA ALA A 355 -2.12 18.79 0.62
C ALA A 355 -2.73 17.59 -0.14
N GLN A 356 -4.04 17.60 -0.42
CA GLN A 356 -4.75 16.52 -1.14
C GLN A 356 -5.38 16.97 -2.46
N ALA A 357 -4.85 18.03 -3.09
CA ALA A 357 -5.38 18.59 -4.33
C ALA A 357 -5.41 17.56 -5.48
N ASN A 358 -4.40 16.68 -5.55
CA ASN A 358 -4.34 15.59 -6.52
C ASN A 358 -5.46 14.55 -6.30
N TYR A 359 -5.67 14.13 -5.05
CA TYR A 359 -6.76 13.22 -4.70
C TYR A 359 -8.14 13.84 -4.96
N ALA A 360 -8.34 15.11 -4.61
CA ALA A 360 -9.60 15.82 -4.87
C ALA A 360 -9.92 15.93 -6.37
N ALA A 361 -8.92 16.19 -7.21
CA ALA A 361 -9.06 16.24 -8.66
C ALA A 361 -9.49 14.88 -9.25
N GLY A 362 -8.89 13.78 -8.78
CA GLY A 362 -9.25 12.44 -9.21
C GLY A 362 -10.70 12.06 -8.89
N ASN A 363 -11.21 12.43 -7.70
CA ASN A 363 -12.60 12.17 -7.33
C ASN A 363 -13.58 13.06 -8.12
N THR A 364 -13.22 14.34 -8.34
CA THR A 364 -14.04 15.24 -9.17
C THR A 364 -14.17 14.74 -10.62
N PHE A 365 -13.13 14.11 -11.16
CA PHE A 365 -13.21 13.46 -12.47
C PHE A 365 -14.28 12.35 -12.50
N GLN A 366 -14.36 11.52 -11.46
CA GLN A 366 -15.35 10.46 -11.38
C GLN A 366 -16.78 11.02 -11.36
N ASP A 367 -16.98 12.14 -10.66
CA ASP A 367 -18.29 12.82 -10.63
C ASP A 367 -18.71 13.31 -12.01
N THR A 368 -17.79 13.95 -12.73
CA THR A 368 -18.04 14.42 -14.10
C THR A 368 -18.25 13.25 -15.06
N LEU A 369 -17.54 12.13 -14.86
CA LEU A 369 -17.69 10.94 -15.69
C LEU A 369 -19.08 10.31 -15.51
N ALA A 370 -19.63 10.29 -14.30
CA ALA A 370 -21.01 9.82 -14.08
C ALA A 370 -22.03 10.69 -14.81
N GLN A 371 -21.88 12.02 -14.76
CA GLN A 371 -22.73 12.96 -15.52
C GLN A 371 -22.59 12.76 -17.03
N TYR A 372 -21.38 12.50 -17.51
CA TYR A 372 -21.12 12.20 -18.91
C TYR A 372 -21.86 10.93 -19.39
N HIS A 373 -21.82 9.83 -18.63
CA HIS A 373 -22.60 8.64 -18.97
C HIS A 373 -24.11 8.93 -19.04
N LEU A 374 -24.67 9.71 -18.11
CA LEU A 374 -26.09 10.08 -18.16
C LEU A 374 -26.41 10.91 -19.41
N SER A 375 -25.50 11.79 -19.86
CA SER A 375 -25.65 12.54 -21.12
C SER A 375 -25.68 11.62 -22.35
N LEU A 376 -25.07 10.45 -22.26
CA LEU A 376 -25.12 9.39 -23.27
C LEU A 376 -26.36 8.49 -23.10
N SER A 377 -27.29 8.85 -22.21
CA SER A 377 -28.45 8.04 -21.82
C SER A 377 -28.08 6.69 -21.19
N GLU A 378 -26.90 6.60 -20.55
CA GLU A 378 -26.43 5.42 -19.84
C GLU A 378 -26.52 5.60 -18.34
N LYS A 379 -26.91 4.54 -17.61
CA LYS A 379 -27.04 4.61 -16.15
C LYS A 379 -25.69 4.76 -15.49
N ALA A 380 -25.46 5.88 -14.81
CA ALA A 380 -24.30 6.06 -13.95
C ALA A 380 -24.58 6.90 -12.70
N VAL A 381 -23.80 6.66 -11.64
CA VAL A 381 -23.81 7.46 -10.41
C VAL A 381 -22.41 7.50 -9.78
N SER A 382 -22.03 8.64 -9.23
CA SER A 382 -20.85 8.82 -8.39
C SER A 382 -21.28 8.97 -6.92
N LEU A 383 -20.70 8.16 -6.04
CA LEU A 383 -20.93 8.21 -4.60
C LEU A 383 -19.74 8.87 -3.90
N ASP A 384 -19.92 10.11 -3.46
CA ASP A 384 -18.92 10.83 -2.66
C ASP A 384 -19.03 10.40 -1.20
N LEU A 385 -18.17 9.45 -0.83
CA LEU A 385 -18.17 8.91 0.53
C LEU A 385 -17.37 9.80 1.49
N GLY A 386 -17.98 10.03 2.65
CA GLY A 386 -17.37 10.60 3.85
C GLY A 386 -16.58 9.59 4.67
N LEU A 387 -16.53 9.80 5.98
CA LEU A 387 -15.68 9.04 6.89
C LEU A 387 -16.25 7.64 7.15
N MET A 388 -15.64 6.61 6.57
CA MET A 388 -15.94 5.21 6.87
C MET A 388 -15.31 4.82 8.22
N VAL A 389 -16.13 4.49 9.22
CA VAL A 389 -15.67 4.17 10.59
C VAL A 389 -15.51 2.69 10.87
N SER A 390 -16.15 1.84 10.07
CA SER A 390 -16.21 0.40 10.31
C SER A 390 -15.06 -0.36 9.65
N GLU A 391 -14.53 0.13 8.52
CA GLU A 391 -13.51 -0.53 7.69
C GLU A 391 -12.66 0.51 6.92
N GLY A 392 -11.40 0.17 6.60
CA GLY A 392 -10.46 1.01 5.84
C GLY A 392 -9.39 1.73 6.69
N VAL A 393 -8.48 2.46 6.02
CA VAL A 393 -7.26 3.09 6.62
C VAL A 393 -7.58 3.97 7.84
N VAL A 394 -8.74 4.62 7.84
CA VAL A 394 -9.14 5.50 8.93
C VAL A 394 -9.72 4.75 10.13
N ALA A 395 -10.33 3.57 9.93
CA ALA A 395 -10.77 2.71 11.04
C ALA A 395 -9.57 2.00 11.72
N GLU A 396 -8.50 1.74 10.96
CA GLU A 396 -7.29 1.04 11.42
C GLU A 396 -6.30 1.94 12.19
N ASP A 397 -6.35 3.26 11.99
CA ASP A 397 -5.53 4.24 12.72
C ASP A 397 -6.40 5.13 13.63
N LYS A 398 -6.41 4.81 14.93
CA LYS A 398 -7.17 5.54 15.95
C LYS A 398 -6.77 7.03 16.06
N SER A 399 -5.53 7.38 15.71
CA SER A 399 -5.02 8.75 15.74
C SER A 399 -5.48 9.56 14.53
N LEU A 400 -5.53 8.92 13.35
CA LEU A 400 -6.10 9.48 12.13
C LEU A 400 -7.61 9.63 12.25
N LEU A 401 -8.30 8.64 12.82
CA LEU A 401 -9.74 8.71 13.12
C LEU A 401 -10.06 9.86 14.07
N ALA A 402 -9.26 10.01 15.15
CA ALA A 402 -9.41 11.12 16.07
C ALA A 402 -9.11 12.47 15.39
N SER A 403 -8.14 12.52 14.46
CA SER A 403 -7.83 13.72 13.68
C SER A 403 -8.92 14.09 12.68
N MET A 404 -9.53 13.10 12.02
CA MET A 404 -10.62 13.31 11.08
C MET A 404 -11.93 13.66 11.78
N ARG A 405 -12.23 13.03 12.92
CA ARG A 405 -13.36 13.43 13.78
C ARG A 405 -13.22 14.86 14.31
N ARG A 406 -11.98 15.35 14.52
CA ARG A 406 -11.70 16.75 14.87
C ARG A 406 -12.00 17.75 13.75
N LEU A 407 -12.11 17.32 12.49
CA LEU A 407 -12.58 18.18 11.39
C LEU A 407 -14.07 18.51 11.52
N GLY A 408 -14.84 17.68 12.22
CA GLY A 408 -16.14 18.02 12.81
C GLY A 408 -17.34 18.18 11.88
N HIS A 409 -17.15 18.07 10.55
CA HIS A 409 -18.21 18.24 9.53
C HIS A 409 -18.52 16.95 8.73
N LEU A 410 -17.84 15.84 9.03
CA LEU A 410 -18.08 14.53 8.42
C LEU A 410 -18.81 13.62 9.41
N MET A 411 -19.89 13.00 8.93
CA MET A 411 -20.59 11.93 9.66
C MET A 411 -19.87 10.60 9.46
N ASP A 412 -19.92 9.81 10.51
CA ASP A 412 -19.52 8.42 10.53
C ASP A 412 -20.48 7.60 9.63
N ILE A 413 -19.95 6.94 8.59
CA ILE A 413 -20.71 6.02 7.74
C ILE A 413 -20.40 4.58 8.15
N THR A 414 -21.44 3.81 8.44
CA THR A 414 -21.34 2.38 8.77
C THR A 414 -21.36 1.51 7.52
N GLN A 415 -20.84 0.28 7.63
CA GLN A 415 -20.90 -0.70 6.55
C GLN A 415 -22.34 -1.01 6.10
N GLY A 416 -23.29 -1.10 7.04
CA GLY A 416 -24.69 -1.36 6.74
C GLY A 416 -25.34 -0.24 5.91
N GLU A 417 -24.99 1.02 6.17
CA GLU A 417 -25.46 2.16 5.39
C GLU A 417 -24.88 2.16 3.97
N LEU A 418 -23.59 1.85 3.82
CA LEU A 418 -22.98 1.72 2.49
C LEU A 418 -23.62 0.60 1.68
N LEU A 419 -23.85 -0.57 2.28
CA LEU A 419 -24.50 -1.70 1.61
C LEU A 419 -25.92 -1.36 1.17
N ALA A 420 -26.70 -0.68 2.01
CA ALA A 420 -28.05 -0.25 1.65
C ALA A 420 -28.06 0.76 0.48
N ILE A 421 -27.09 1.67 0.43
CA ILE A 421 -26.91 2.61 -0.69
C ILE A 421 -26.54 1.85 -1.97
N LEU A 422 -25.64 0.87 -1.88
CA LEU A 422 -25.27 0.05 -3.03
C LEU A 422 -26.43 -0.80 -3.54
N ASP A 423 -27.23 -1.41 -2.65
CA ASP A 423 -28.42 -2.17 -3.02
C ASP A 423 -29.40 -1.30 -3.82
N TYR A 424 -29.58 -0.03 -3.43
CA TYR A 424 -30.44 0.90 -4.14
C TYR A 424 -29.87 1.29 -5.52
N TYR A 425 -28.62 1.73 -5.59
CA TYR A 425 -28.03 2.23 -6.85
C TYR A 425 -27.59 1.13 -7.82
N CYS A 426 -27.43 -0.10 -7.35
CA CYS A 426 -27.14 -1.26 -8.19
C CYS A 426 -28.39 -2.03 -8.63
N ASP A 427 -29.60 -1.59 -8.24
CA ASP A 427 -30.85 -2.20 -8.69
C ASP A 427 -31.03 -1.98 -10.20
N PRO A 428 -31.06 -3.04 -11.04
CA PRO A 428 -31.31 -2.92 -12.47
C PRO A 428 -32.66 -2.27 -12.81
N ALA A 429 -33.62 -2.30 -11.88
CA ALA A 429 -34.94 -1.67 -12.04
C ALA A 429 -34.92 -0.14 -11.81
N LEU A 430 -33.85 0.41 -11.24
CA LEU A 430 -33.73 1.86 -11.02
C LEU A 430 -33.75 2.60 -12.38
N PRO A 431 -34.59 3.63 -12.57
CA PRO A 431 -34.62 4.38 -13.82
C PRO A 431 -33.32 5.16 -14.06
N LEU A 432 -33.14 5.68 -15.28
CA LEU A 432 -32.04 6.59 -15.59
C LEU A 432 -32.15 7.83 -14.68
N LEU A 433 -31.05 8.14 -13.99
CA LEU A 433 -30.97 9.32 -13.11
C LEU A 433 -30.92 10.61 -13.95
N SER A 434 -31.40 11.71 -13.38
CA SER A 434 -31.15 13.04 -13.94
C SER A 434 -29.72 13.51 -13.62
N SER A 435 -29.20 14.50 -14.34
CA SER A 435 -27.83 14.99 -14.18
C SER A 435 -27.52 15.49 -12.75
N ASP A 436 -28.51 16.08 -12.08
CA ASP A 436 -28.43 16.54 -10.68
C ASP A 436 -28.45 15.39 -9.66
N GLN A 437 -28.81 14.17 -10.09
CA GLN A 437 -28.79 12.94 -9.30
C GLN A 437 -27.58 12.05 -9.60
N ALA A 438 -26.72 12.46 -10.54
CA ALA A 438 -25.52 11.73 -10.96
C ALA A 438 -24.45 11.63 -9.87
N GLN A 439 -24.52 12.49 -8.84
CA GLN A 439 -23.52 12.63 -7.80
C GLN A 439 -24.22 12.72 -6.43
N ILE A 440 -23.86 11.82 -5.52
CA ILE A 440 -24.51 11.70 -4.21
C ILE A 440 -23.49 11.91 -3.11
N LEU A 441 -23.77 12.88 -2.25
CA LEU A 441 -22.91 13.23 -1.11
C LEU A 441 -23.35 12.44 0.12
N ILE A 442 -22.45 11.61 0.66
CA ILE A 442 -22.77 10.72 1.77
C ILE A 442 -21.86 11.04 2.94
N GLY A 443 -22.44 11.27 4.11
CA GLY A 443 -21.68 11.52 5.33
C GLY A 443 -21.23 12.97 5.54
N LEU A 444 -21.95 13.96 5.00
CA LEU A 444 -21.74 15.38 5.28
C LEU A 444 -22.77 15.87 6.32
N GLU A 445 -22.31 16.55 7.38
CA GLU A 445 -23.22 17.08 8.40
C GLU A 445 -24.00 18.30 7.93
N THR A 446 -25.22 18.44 8.45
CA THR A 446 -26.03 19.63 8.18
C THR A 446 -25.41 20.86 8.87
N PRO A 447 -25.59 22.06 8.31
CA PRO A 447 -25.13 23.29 8.94
C PRO A 447 -25.58 23.45 10.40
N ALA A 448 -26.82 23.06 10.70
CA ALA A 448 -27.36 23.12 12.06
C ALA A 448 -26.65 22.15 13.03
N ALA A 449 -26.28 20.95 12.57
CA ALA A 449 -25.54 19.97 13.38
C ALA A 449 -24.11 20.42 13.66
N VAL A 450 -23.44 21.03 12.69
CA VAL A 450 -22.08 21.58 12.86
C VAL A 450 -22.10 22.77 13.82
N GLN A 451 -23.08 23.68 13.71
CA GLN A 451 -23.26 24.80 14.64
C GLN A 451 -23.56 24.32 16.07
N ALA A 452 -24.38 23.28 16.24
CA ALA A 452 -24.69 22.71 17.55
C ALA A 452 -23.45 22.14 18.27
N LYS A 453 -22.38 21.81 17.54
CA LYS A 453 -21.09 21.36 18.08
C LYS A 453 -20.14 22.49 18.49
N GLY A 454 -20.58 23.74 18.40
CA GLY A 454 -19.75 24.91 18.70
C GLY A 454 -18.64 25.15 17.67
N LEU A 455 -18.71 24.48 16.51
CA LEU A 455 -17.83 24.73 15.39
C LEU A 455 -18.40 25.89 14.58
N LEU A 456 -17.61 26.95 14.43
CA LEU A 456 -17.93 28.02 13.50
C LEU A 456 -17.90 27.45 12.08
N LEU A 457 -19.08 27.20 11.50
CA LEU A 457 -19.21 27.32 10.05
C LEU A 457 -18.79 28.75 9.76
N THR A 458 -17.61 28.92 9.17
CA THR A 458 -17.02 30.24 8.93
C THR A 458 -18.11 31.22 8.50
N ASP A 459 -18.41 32.18 9.39
CA ASP A 459 -19.29 33.28 9.05
C ASP A 459 -18.72 33.91 7.79
N THR A 460 -19.56 34.02 6.77
CA THR A 460 -19.28 34.80 5.56
C THR A 460 -18.84 36.24 5.90
N GLU A 461 -19.04 36.71 7.13
CA GLU A 461 -18.62 38.03 7.62
C GLU A 461 -17.15 38.11 8.06
N THR A 462 -16.52 37.04 8.56
CA THR A 462 -15.11 37.10 9.00
C THR A 462 -14.13 37.02 7.83
N PHE A 463 -14.56 36.44 6.70
CA PHE A 463 -13.77 36.46 5.45
C PHE A 463 -13.69 37.85 4.82
N ASN A 464 -14.63 38.74 5.13
CA ASN A 464 -14.69 40.11 4.60
C ASN A 464 -13.74 41.11 5.28
N LYS A 465 -13.08 40.74 6.39
CA LYS A 465 -12.27 41.72 7.16
C LYS A 465 -10.76 41.70 6.85
N GLN A 466 -10.26 40.74 6.08
CA GLN A 466 -8.81 40.64 5.83
C GLN A 466 -8.39 40.48 4.36
N ASN A 467 -9.31 40.40 3.41
CA ASN A 467 -8.97 40.50 2.00
C ASN A 467 -9.87 41.52 1.33
N ILE A 468 -9.24 42.48 0.67
CA ILE A 468 -9.83 43.41 -0.29
C ILE A 468 -10.68 42.56 -1.23
N VAL A 469 -12.01 42.62 -1.11
CA VAL A 469 -12.92 42.13 -2.16
C VAL A 469 -12.80 43.11 -3.31
N THR A 470 -11.72 42.98 -4.07
CA THR A 470 -11.65 43.55 -5.41
C THR A 470 -12.78 42.87 -6.17
N ASN A 471 -13.79 43.63 -6.59
CA ASN A 471 -14.91 43.11 -7.38
C ASN A 471 -14.36 42.56 -8.70
N ARG A 472 -14.03 41.26 -8.72
CA ARG A 472 -13.25 40.59 -9.78
C ARG A 472 -13.98 40.60 -11.12
N ILE A 473 -15.31 40.60 -11.10
CA ILE A 473 -16.16 40.77 -12.29
C ILE A 473 -16.01 42.18 -12.86
N ALA A 474 -16.00 43.22 -12.02
CA ALA A 474 -15.74 44.59 -12.48
C ALA A 474 -14.30 44.77 -13.01
N ALA A 475 -13.32 44.05 -12.45
CA ALA A 475 -11.95 44.04 -12.95
C ALA A 475 -11.81 43.32 -14.30
N LEU A 476 -12.55 42.22 -14.51
CA LEU A 476 -12.65 41.53 -15.80
C LEU A 476 -13.37 42.39 -16.85
N HIS A 477 -14.48 43.05 -16.50
CA HIS A 477 -15.19 43.98 -17.38
C HIS A 477 -14.41 45.28 -17.65
N GLY A 478 -13.48 45.65 -16.77
CA GLY A 478 -12.59 46.80 -16.94
C GLY A 478 -11.31 46.51 -17.74
N ALA A 479 -11.06 45.25 -18.12
CA ALA A 479 -9.93 44.88 -18.96
C ALA A 479 -10.13 45.41 -20.39
N THR A 480 -9.14 46.12 -20.93
CA THR A 480 -9.22 46.74 -22.25
C THR A 480 -8.78 45.80 -23.39
N SER A 481 -8.27 44.61 -23.06
CA SER A 481 -7.91 43.57 -24.01
C SER A 481 -8.07 42.16 -23.42
N GLY A 482 -8.25 41.16 -24.29
CA GLY A 482 -8.32 39.75 -23.87
C GLY A 482 -7.03 39.23 -23.23
N GLU A 483 -5.89 39.83 -23.56
CA GLU A 483 -4.59 39.53 -22.95
C GLU A 483 -4.51 40.03 -21.50
N GLN A 484 -5.00 41.26 -21.25
CA GLN A 484 -5.09 41.83 -19.90
C GLN A 484 -6.08 41.05 -19.01
N ALA A 485 -7.21 40.61 -19.58
CA ALA A 485 -8.16 39.76 -18.88
C ALA A 485 -7.54 38.40 -18.52
N THR A 486 -6.77 37.80 -19.44
CA THR A 486 -6.06 36.53 -19.24
C THR A 486 -5.00 36.64 -18.15
N GLU A 487 -4.17 37.69 -18.15
CA GLU A 487 -3.15 37.92 -17.11
C GLU A 487 -3.77 38.14 -15.72
N THR A 488 -4.90 38.85 -15.67
CA THR A 488 -5.62 39.11 -14.42
C THR A 488 -6.17 37.82 -13.82
N VAL A 489 -6.79 36.97 -14.64
CA VAL A 489 -7.29 35.64 -14.23
C VAL A 489 -6.14 34.72 -13.83
N LEU A 490 -5.04 34.73 -14.59
CA LEU A 490 -3.85 33.94 -14.29
C LEU A 490 -3.24 34.31 -12.93
N GLY A 491 -3.16 35.60 -12.61
CA GLY A 491 -2.71 36.09 -11.31
C GLY A 491 -3.57 35.57 -10.15
N TRP A 492 -4.89 35.50 -10.32
CA TRP A 492 -5.80 34.94 -9.32
C TRP A 492 -5.66 33.42 -9.17
N PHE A 493 -5.48 32.70 -10.28
CA PHE A 493 -5.21 31.26 -10.26
C PHE A 493 -3.91 30.93 -9.52
N ILE A 494 -2.83 31.67 -9.80
CA ILE A 494 -1.54 31.49 -9.13
C ILE A 494 -1.65 31.79 -7.64
N ALA A 495 -2.31 32.89 -7.26
CA ALA A 495 -2.54 33.23 -5.86
C ALA A 495 -3.32 32.14 -5.11
N LYS A 496 -4.31 31.53 -5.78
CA LYS A 496 -5.12 30.46 -5.19
C LYS A 496 -4.38 29.14 -5.07
N ILE A 497 -3.56 28.78 -6.05
CA ILE A 497 -2.67 27.61 -5.98
C ILE A 497 -1.68 27.76 -4.82
N ALA A 498 -1.13 28.97 -4.62
CA ALA A 498 -0.25 29.26 -3.48
C ALA A 498 -0.96 29.12 -2.12
N GLU A 499 -2.23 29.49 -2.03
CA GLU A 499 -3.08 29.31 -0.85
C GLU A 499 -3.35 27.82 -0.56
N VAL A 500 -3.70 27.04 -1.60
CA VAL A 500 -3.97 25.58 -1.53
C VAL A 500 -2.74 24.76 -1.08
N LEU A 501 -1.53 25.20 -1.44
CA LEU A 501 -0.27 24.54 -1.09
C LEU A 501 0.17 24.77 0.37
N GLY A 502 -0.66 25.43 1.20
CA GLY A 502 -0.46 25.47 2.66
C GLY A 502 0.18 26.73 3.21
N LEU A 503 0.05 27.87 2.51
CA LEU A 503 0.31 29.19 3.12
C LEU A 503 -0.93 29.80 3.81
N GLY A 504 -2.10 29.12 3.82
CA GLY A 504 -3.24 29.40 4.72
C GLY A 504 -4.63 28.96 4.22
N LEU A 505 -5.33 28.12 5.01
CA LEU A 505 -6.76 27.74 5.05
C LEU A 505 -7.52 27.22 3.78
N CYS A 506 -8.50 26.33 4.03
CA CYS A 506 -9.18 25.39 3.11
C CYS A 506 -10.13 26.01 2.05
N ILE A 507 -10.37 25.31 0.93
CA ILE A 507 -11.22 25.78 -0.20
C ILE A 507 -12.22 24.71 -0.68
N SER A 508 -13.46 25.17 -0.96
CA SER A 508 -14.61 24.42 -1.47
C SER A 508 -14.70 24.38 -3.01
N LYS A 509 -15.27 23.28 -3.54
CA LYS A 509 -15.43 22.92 -4.97
C LYS A 509 -16.16 23.95 -5.86
N ASN A 510 -16.92 24.89 -5.29
CA ASN A 510 -17.80 25.79 -6.07
C ASN A 510 -17.21 27.18 -6.34
N TRP A 511 -15.93 27.43 -6.08
CA TRP A 511 -15.38 28.79 -6.15
C TRP A 511 -15.46 29.40 -7.56
N LEU A 512 -15.09 28.68 -8.62
CA LEU A 512 -15.14 29.23 -10.00
C LEU A 512 -16.57 29.53 -10.48
N THR A 513 -17.52 28.64 -10.16
CA THR A 513 -18.94 28.83 -10.48
C THR A 513 -19.58 29.92 -9.63
N ARG A 514 -19.20 30.04 -8.35
CA ARG A 514 -19.70 31.06 -7.42
C ARG A 514 -19.14 32.46 -7.71
N GLU A 515 -17.87 32.56 -8.12
CA GLU A 515 -17.19 33.84 -8.32
C GLU A 515 -17.25 34.35 -9.76
N PHE A 516 -17.34 33.46 -10.75
CA PHE A 516 -17.31 33.83 -12.18
C PHE A 516 -18.50 33.30 -12.99
N GLY A 517 -19.38 32.47 -12.42
CA GLY A 517 -20.52 31.90 -13.14
C GLY A 517 -20.13 30.89 -14.23
N VAL A 518 -18.91 30.36 -14.19
CA VAL A 518 -18.37 29.43 -15.21
C VAL A 518 -18.29 28.01 -14.65
N GLU A 519 -18.78 27.05 -15.42
CA GLU A 519 -18.61 25.62 -15.18
C GLU A 519 -17.39 25.14 -16.01
N ILE A 520 -16.28 24.82 -15.33
CA ILE A 520 -15.08 24.27 -15.98
C ILE A 520 -15.07 22.77 -15.75
N GLN A 521 -15.22 21.99 -16.82
CA GLN A 521 -15.12 20.54 -16.74
C GLN A 521 -13.66 20.13 -16.46
N VAL A 522 -13.45 19.24 -15.49
CA VAL A 522 -12.12 18.74 -15.08
C VAL A 522 -11.31 18.13 -16.23
N PHE A 523 -11.98 17.67 -17.30
CA PHE A 523 -11.35 17.21 -18.53
C PHE A 523 -10.37 18.23 -19.16
N LEU A 524 -10.62 19.53 -19.00
CA LEU A 524 -9.73 20.59 -19.49
C LEU A 524 -8.47 20.77 -18.63
N LEU A 525 -8.51 20.40 -17.34
CA LEU A 525 -7.38 20.50 -16.41
C LEU A 525 -6.43 19.29 -16.52
N LEU A 526 -6.94 18.12 -16.87
CA LEU A 526 -6.17 16.88 -16.97
C LEU A 526 -5.56 16.64 -18.35
N GLY A 527 -5.90 17.45 -19.35
CA GLY A 527 -5.40 17.33 -20.73
C GLY A 527 -3.99 17.90 -21.00
N ASN A 528 -3.19 18.19 -19.97
CA ASN A 528 -1.92 18.94 -20.09
C ASN A 528 -2.09 20.36 -20.69
N THR A 529 -3.30 20.92 -20.70
CA THR A 529 -3.56 22.27 -21.19
C THR A 529 -2.86 23.28 -20.29
N PRO A 530 -1.99 24.15 -20.82
CA PRO A 530 -1.29 25.16 -20.03
C PRO A 530 -2.29 26.04 -19.27
N ILE A 531 -1.98 26.39 -18.02
CA ILE A 531 -2.85 27.21 -17.17
C ILE A 531 -3.19 28.56 -17.83
N GLN A 532 -2.30 29.07 -18.70
CA GLN A 532 -2.53 30.25 -19.54
C GLN A 532 -3.66 30.05 -20.56
N GLU A 533 -3.79 28.86 -21.15
CA GLU A 533 -4.89 28.57 -22.08
C GLU A 533 -6.22 28.38 -21.36
N ILE A 534 -6.22 27.80 -20.16
CA ILE A 534 -7.41 27.73 -19.30
C ILE A 534 -7.86 29.13 -18.87
N ALA A 535 -6.92 30.00 -18.47
CA ALA A 535 -7.21 31.38 -18.12
C ALA A 535 -7.79 32.17 -19.32
N LYS A 536 -7.27 31.91 -20.52
CA LYS A 536 -7.78 32.49 -21.77
C LYS A 536 -9.18 31.99 -22.10
N ASP A 537 -9.46 30.71 -21.93
CA ASP A 537 -10.79 30.12 -22.19
C ASP A 537 -11.85 30.68 -21.21
N VAL A 538 -11.48 30.87 -19.93
CA VAL A 538 -12.33 31.52 -18.92
C VAL A 538 -12.56 33.00 -19.23
N ALA A 539 -11.54 33.72 -19.71
CA ALA A 539 -11.66 35.12 -20.09
C ALA A 539 -12.54 35.34 -21.34
N LEU A 540 -12.77 34.31 -22.16
CA LEU A 540 -13.46 34.40 -23.45
C LEU A 540 -14.90 33.85 -23.44
N ARG A 541 -15.35 33.17 -22.37
CA ARG A 541 -16.72 32.62 -22.30
C ARG A 541 -17.76 33.68 -21.93
N PRO A 542 -18.92 33.73 -22.61
CA PRO A 542 -19.99 34.65 -22.24
C PRO A 542 -20.60 34.23 -20.91
N THR A 543 -20.51 35.11 -19.91
CA THR A 543 -21.14 34.95 -18.60
C THR A 543 -22.66 35.08 -18.74
N HIS A 544 -23.36 33.97 -19.03
CA HIS A 544 -24.80 34.02 -19.25
C HIS A 544 -25.58 34.24 -17.93
N ARG A 545 -26.05 35.47 -17.73
CA ARG A 545 -27.48 35.69 -17.51
C ARG A 545 -27.94 36.85 -18.39
N SER A 546 -28.89 36.52 -19.26
CA SER A 546 -29.81 37.46 -19.88
C SER A 546 -30.49 38.31 -18.80
N ASP A 547 -30.25 39.61 -18.82
CA ASP A 547 -31.22 40.58 -18.32
C ASP A 547 -31.80 41.33 -19.51
N GLU A 548 -33.10 41.13 -19.69
CA GLU A 548 -34.00 42.00 -20.44
C GLU A 548 -33.79 43.46 -19.99
N ARG A 549 -32.99 44.24 -20.72
CA ARG A 549 -33.10 45.71 -20.81
C ARG A 549 -32.10 46.29 -21.80
N ALA A 550 -32.44 46.21 -23.09
CA ALA A 550 -31.95 47.17 -24.10
C ALA A 550 -32.81 47.15 -25.38
N GLU A 551 -34.14 47.22 -25.25
CA GLU A 551 -34.91 48.06 -26.17
C GLU A 551 -34.92 49.47 -25.56
N LYS A 552 -33.97 50.30 -25.99
CA LYS A 552 -34.14 51.74 -26.28
C LYS A 552 -32.77 52.41 -26.42
N ILE A 553 -32.60 52.93 -27.63
CA ILE A 553 -31.61 53.91 -28.13
C ILE A 553 -30.33 53.28 -28.66
#